data_AF-A0AAD9Q129-F1
#
_entry.id   AF-A0AAD9Q129-F1
#
_cell.length_a   1.000
_cell.length_b   1.000
_cell.length_c   1.000
_cell.angle_alpha   90.00
_cell.angle_beta   90.00
_cell.angle_gamma   90.00
#
_symmetry.space_group_name_H-M   'P 1'
#
loop_
_entity.id
_entity.type
_entity.pdbx_description
1 polymer ?
#
loop_
_entity_poly.entity_id
_entity_poly.type
_entity_poly.pdbx_seq_one_letter_code
_entity_poly.pdbx_strand_id
1 'polypeptide(L)'
;MLPWIRWSYGIVLWEVFTIGDSPYPGVKPREVATLLERGYRMPRPNHISEELYAVMSECWLEKPEDRPAFRWICTVMRRLINDHKTYVNLDVYNDEDYVNFDMLDELQ
;
A
#
# COMPACT_ATOMS: atom_id res chain seq x y z
N MET A 1 -10.39 19.06 -5.66
CA MET A 1 -10.32 17.88 -4.77
C MET A 1 -8.85 17.59 -4.53
N LEU A 2 -8.38 17.65 -3.30
CA LEU A 2 -6.95 17.70 -2.96
C LEU A 2 -6.22 16.43 -3.43
N PRO A 3 -5.25 16.51 -4.37
CA PRO A 3 -4.49 15.37 -4.88
C PRO A 3 -3.76 14.53 -3.83
N TRP A 4 -3.48 15.12 -2.66
CA TRP A 4 -2.84 14.45 -1.52
C TRP A 4 -3.69 13.34 -0.93
N ILE A 5 -5.02 13.48 -0.96
CA ILE A 5 -5.94 12.44 -0.42
C ILE A 5 -5.81 11.14 -1.23
N ARG A 6 -5.48 11.23 -2.53
CA ARG A 6 -5.25 10.06 -3.40
C ARG A 6 -4.00 9.31 -2.98
N TRP A 7 -2.93 10.05 -2.66
CA TRP A 7 -1.68 9.48 -2.15
C TRP A 7 -1.92 8.73 -0.84
N SER A 8 -2.55 9.40 0.14
CA SER A 8 -2.86 8.79 1.43
C SER A 8 -3.74 7.55 1.28
N TYR A 9 -4.70 7.57 0.34
CA TYR A 9 -5.49 6.38 0.05
C TYR A 9 -4.64 5.21 -0.50
N GLY A 10 -3.66 5.48 -1.36
CA GLY A 10 -2.70 4.47 -1.80
C GLY A 10 -1.91 3.85 -0.63
N ILE A 11 -1.52 4.68 0.35
CA ILE A 11 -0.89 4.19 1.59
C ILE A 11 -1.84 3.27 2.36
N VAL A 12 -3.10 3.68 2.55
CA VAL A 12 -4.12 2.85 3.22
C VAL A 12 -4.36 1.53 2.49
N LEU A 13 -4.40 1.52 1.15
CA LEU A 13 -4.50 0.28 0.39
C LEU A 13 -3.31 -0.63 0.70
N TRP A 14 -2.09 -0.08 0.72
CA TRP A 14 -0.90 -0.84 1.06
C TRP A 14 -1.02 -1.44 2.46
N GLU A 15 -1.35 -0.63 3.48
CA GLU A 15 -1.56 -1.08 4.86
C GLU A 15 -2.60 -2.22 4.96
N VAL A 16 -3.73 -2.09 4.26
CA VAL A 16 -4.77 -3.13 4.25
C VAL A 16 -4.25 -4.46 3.69
N PHE A 17 -3.50 -4.42 2.59
CA PHE A 17 -3.03 -5.63 1.91
C PHE A 17 -1.72 -6.19 2.48
N THR A 18 -1.01 -5.42 3.30
CA THR A 18 0.08 -5.89 4.16
C THR A 18 -0.39 -6.21 5.57
N ILE A 19 -1.71 -6.39 5.78
CA ILE A 19 -2.28 -6.87 7.04
C ILE A 19 -1.93 -5.95 8.22
N GLY A 20 -1.90 -4.64 7.96
CA GLY A 20 -1.65 -3.62 8.97
C GLY A 20 -0.18 -3.32 9.23
N ASP A 21 0.74 -3.74 8.36
CA ASP A 21 2.14 -3.36 8.47
C ASP A 21 2.33 -1.84 8.39
N SER A 22 3.39 -1.35 9.03
CA SER A 22 3.73 0.07 9.10
C SER A 22 4.24 0.56 7.74
N PRO A 23 3.66 1.64 7.16
CA PRO A 23 4.14 2.21 5.91
C PRO A 23 5.63 2.54 5.94
N TYR A 24 6.33 2.21 4.86
CA TYR A 24 7.78 2.37 4.73
C TYR A 24 8.54 1.56 5.82
N PRO A 25 8.36 0.22 5.86
CA PRO A 25 8.96 -0.61 6.90
C PRO A 25 10.48 -0.45 6.93
N GLY A 26 11.03 -0.34 8.14
CA GLY A 26 12.47 -0.12 8.37
C GLY A 26 12.98 1.31 8.09
N VAL A 27 12.12 2.23 7.63
CA VAL A 27 12.48 3.63 7.39
C VAL A 27 12.07 4.49 8.58
N LYS A 28 12.98 5.36 9.06
CA LYS A 28 12.61 6.32 10.11
C LYS A 28 11.65 7.37 9.55
N PRO A 29 10.60 7.80 10.28
CA PRO A 29 9.64 8.79 9.79
C PRO A 29 10.26 10.08 9.23
N ARG A 30 11.39 10.51 9.81
CA ARG A 30 12.13 11.71 9.39
C ARG A 30 12.84 11.57 8.05
N GLU A 31 13.10 10.34 7.60
CA GLU A 31 13.84 10.02 6.37
C GLU A 31 12.90 9.78 5.18
N VAL A 32 11.61 9.51 5.44
CA VAL A 32 10.61 9.21 4.41
C VAL A 32 10.54 10.31 3.35
N ALA A 33 10.44 11.58 3.76
CA ALA A 33 10.36 12.70 2.83
C ALA A 33 11.56 12.74 1.85
N THR A 34 12.78 12.58 2.37
CA THR A 34 14.01 12.57 1.57
C THR A 34 14.08 11.38 0.61
N LEU A 35 13.56 10.21 1.00
CA LEU A 35 13.47 9.06 0.09
C LEU A 35 12.46 9.31 -1.03
N LEU A 36 11.30 9.87 -0.70
CA LEU A 36 10.26 10.19 -1.69
C LEU A 36 10.77 11.19 -2.73
N GLU A 37 11.49 12.22 -2.31
CA GLU A 37 12.15 13.22 -3.19
C GLU A 37 13.17 12.58 -4.14
N ARG A 38 13.78 11.45 -3.76
CA ARG A 38 14.71 10.67 -4.60
C ARG A 38 13.99 9.68 -5.51
N GLY A 39 12.66 9.68 -5.53
CA GLY A 39 11.84 8.79 -6.34
C GLY A 39 11.60 7.41 -5.72
N TYR A 40 12.01 7.18 -4.47
CA TYR A 40 11.69 5.92 -3.78
C TYR A 40 10.18 5.76 -3.61
N ARG A 41 9.68 4.54 -3.77
CA ARG A 41 8.32 4.11 -3.42
C ARG A 41 8.41 2.73 -2.76
N MET A 42 7.45 2.40 -1.90
CA MET A 42 7.41 1.07 -1.28
C MET A 42 7.38 -0.01 -2.36
N PRO A 43 8.25 -1.03 -2.31
CA PRO A 43 8.25 -2.10 -3.28
C PRO A 43 6.98 -2.94 -3.17
N ARG A 44 6.65 -3.69 -4.22
CA ARG A 44 5.57 -4.66 -4.21
C ARG A 44 5.92 -5.81 -3.26
N PRO A 45 5.10 -6.10 -2.24
CA PRO A 45 5.26 -7.31 -1.44
C PRO A 45 5.00 -8.58 -2.27
N ASN A 46 5.70 -9.67 -1.95
CA ASN A 46 5.64 -10.91 -2.73
C ASN A 46 4.23 -11.52 -2.78
N HIS A 47 3.46 -11.39 -1.71
CA HIS A 47 2.09 -11.89 -1.59
C HIS A 47 1.05 -11.03 -2.33
N ILE A 48 1.41 -9.86 -2.84
CA ILE A 48 0.49 -8.95 -3.54
C ILE A 48 0.76 -9.02 -5.04
N SER A 49 -0.26 -9.31 -5.85
CA SER A 49 -0.20 -9.31 -7.31
C SER A 49 0.24 -7.96 -7.93
N GLU A 50 0.77 -8.00 -9.14
CA GLU A 50 1.20 -6.80 -9.87
C GLU A 50 0.03 -5.85 -10.15
N GLU A 51 -1.14 -6.39 -10.49
CA GLU A 51 -2.33 -5.61 -10.82
C GLU A 51 -2.88 -4.84 -9.62
N LEU A 52 -2.87 -5.44 -8.43
CA LEU A 52 -3.31 -4.77 -7.21
C LEU A 52 -2.29 -3.72 -6.77
N TYR A 53 -0.99 -4.04 -6.84
CA TYR A 53 0.07 -3.09 -6.56
C TYR A 53 0.07 -1.90 -7.54
N ALA A 54 -0.26 -2.13 -8.81
CA ALA A 54 -0.37 -1.07 -9.80
C ALA A 54 -1.34 0.03 -9.34
N VAL A 55 -2.50 -0.33 -8.76
CA VAL A 55 -3.47 0.64 -8.21
C VAL A 55 -2.84 1.54 -7.14
N MET A 56 -2.02 0.96 -6.25
CA MET A 56 -1.33 1.72 -5.21
C MET A 56 -0.26 2.62 -5.82
N SER A 57 0.54 2.09 -6.74
CA SER A 57 1.64 2.82 -7.39
C SER A 57 1.16 4.03 -8.20
N GLU A 58 0.00 3.93 -8.86
CA GLU A 58 -0.67 5.04 -9.55
C GLU A 58 -1.05 6.18 -8.59
N CYS A 59 -1.39 5.83 -7.34
CA CYS A 59 -1.67 6.84 -6.30
C CYS A 59 -0.39 7.58 -5.85
N TRP A 60 0.79 7.01 -6.09
CA TRP A 60 2.08 7.56 -5.68
C TRP A 60 2.89 8.18 -6.82
N LEU A 61 2.23 8.49 -7.94
CA LEU A 61 2.86 9.27 -9.00
C LEU A 61 3.35 10.62 -8.46
N GLU A 62 4.53 11.01 -8.92
CA GLU A 62 5.25 12.19 -8.46
C GLU A 62 4.38 13.45 -8.61
N LYS A 63 3.90 13.68 -9.83
CA LYS A 63 3.02 14.79 -10.14
C LYS A 63 1.62 14.55 -9.57
N PRO A 64 1.11 15.44 -8.71
CA PRO A 64 -0.20 15.26 -8.09
C PRO A 64 -1.36 15.15 -9.09
N GLU A 65 -1.26 15.82 -10.23
CA GLU A 65 -2.23 15.81 -11.32
C GLU A 65 -2.33 14.48 -12.05
N ASP A 66 -1.25 13.70 -12.08
CA ASP A 66 -1.23 12.40 -12.77
C ASP A 66 -1.89 11.29 -11.92
N ARG A 67 -2.06 11.53 -10.62
CA ARG A 67 -2.67 10.55 -9.70
C ARG A 67 -4.14 10.33 -10.03
N PRO A 68 -4.64 9.08 -10.02
CA PRO A 68 -5.97 8.75 -10.48
C PRO A 68 -7.06 9.36 -9.59
N ALA A 69 -8.17 9.75 -10.20
CA ALA A 69 -9.36 10.13 -9.45
C ALA A 69 -9.95 8.92 -8.72
N PHE A 70 -10.61 9.14 -7.58
CA PHE A 70 -11.30 8.06 -6.83
C PHE A 70 -12.26 7.25 -7.69
N ARG A 71 -12.96 7.89 -8.64
CA ARG A 71 -13.83 7.18 -9.58
C ARG A 71 -13.08 6.11 -10.39
N TRP A 72 -11.86 6.39 -10.81
CA TRP A 72 -11.01 5.42 -11.50
C TRP A 72 -10.61 4.30 -10.56
N ILE A 73 -10.13 4.64 -9.35
CA ILE A 73 -9.73 3.67 -8.33
C ILE A 73 -10.88 2.70 -8.02
N CYS A 74 -12.08 3.22 -7.71
CA CYS A 74 -13.26 2.39 -7.47
C CYS A 74 -13.66 1.52 -8.67
N THR A 75 -13.49 2.01 -9.89
CA THR A 75 -13.76 1.24 -11.11
C THR A 75 -12.79 0.07 -11.25
N VAL A 76 -11.50 0.31 -11.04
CA VAL A 76 -10.47 -0.73 -11.11
C VAL A 76 -10.66 -1.74 -9.99
N MET A 77 -10.83 -1.31 -8.75
CA MET A 77 -11.07 -2.20 -7.60
C MET A 77 -12.31 -3.08 -7.82
N ARG A 78 -13.41 -2.53 -8.34
CA ARG A 78 -14.61 -3.31 -8.69
C ARG A 78 -14.32 -4.37 -9.76
N ARG A 79 -13.49 -4.04 -10.76
CA ARG A 79 -13.05 -5.00 -11.77
C ARG A 79 -12.24 -6.13 -11.13
N LEU A 80 -11.28 -5.81 -10.26
CA LEU A 80 -10.45 -6.83 -9.59
C LEU A 80 -11.33 -7.77 -8.73
N ILE A 81 -12.28 -7.22 -7.98
CA ILE A 81 -13.21 -8.04 -7.17
C ILE A 81 -14.04 -9.01 -8.04
N ASN A 82 -14.39 -8.62 -9.25
CA ASN A 82 -15.30 -9.38 -10.11
C ASN A 82 -14.60 -10.38 -11.06
N ASP A 83 -13.27 -10.40 -11.14
CA ASP A 83 -12.57 -11.26 -12.10
C ASP A 83 -12.16 -12.63 -11.55
N HIS A 84 -12.54 -12.92 -10.30
CA HIS A 84 -12.35 -14.21 -9.62
C HIS A 84 -10.88 -14.69 -9.56
N LYS A 85 -9.91 -13.78 -9.64
CA LYS A 85 -8.49 -14.09 -9.44
C LYS A 85 -8.04 -13.84 -8.00
N THR A 86 -6.94 -14.49 -7.63
CA THR A 86 -6.23 -14.23 -6.38
C THR A 86 -5.28 -13.05 -6.53
N TYR A 87 -5.57 -11.95 -5.83
CA TYR A 87 -4.73 -10.73 -5.82
C TYR A 87 -3.81 -10.63 -4.62
N VAL A 88 -4.14 -11.36 -3.56
CA VAL A 88 -3.40 -11.46 -2.30
C VAL A 88 -3.25 -12.95 -2.00
N ASN A 89 -2.02 -13.44 -1.99
CA ASN A 89 -1.69 -14.84 -1.73
C ASN A 89 -1.07 -14.98 -0.35
N LEU A 90 -1.89 -15.33 0.65
CA LEU A 90 -1.45 -15.47 2.03
C LEU A 90 -0.57 -16.72 2.24
N ASP A 91 -0.58 -17.70 1.34
CA ASP A 91 0.28 -18.89 1.44
C ASP A 91 1.77 -18.55 1.28
N VAL A 92 2.09 -17.37 0.72
CA VAL A 92 3.45 -16.87 0.55
C VAL A 92 3.74 -15.64 1.42
N TYR A 93 2.82 -15.28 2.33
CA TYR A 93 3.04 -14.22 3.29
C TYR A 93 4.01 -14.70 4.39
N ASN A 94 4.89 -13.82 4.85
CA ASN A 94 5.78 -14.13 5.96
C ASN A 94 5.12 -13.73 7.28
N ASP A 95 4.73 -14.71 8.10
CA ASP A 95 4.05 -14.47 9.37
C ASP A 95 4.86 -13.60 10.34
N GLU A 96 6.20 -13.58 10.21
CA GLU A 96 7.08 -12.72 11.01
C GLU A 96 6.90 -11.22 10.71
N ASP A 97 6.34 -10.87 9.54
CA ASP A 97 6.06 -9.49 9.16
C ASP A 97 4.80 -8.94 9.89
N TYR A 98 3.94 -9.81 10.43
CA TYR A 98 2.75 -9.38 11.16
C TYR A 98 3.07 -9.07 12.63
N VAL A 99 2.83 -7.81 13.02
CA VAL A 99 2.97 -7.36 14.41
C VAL A 99 1.61 -7.38 15.10
N ASN A 100 1.43 -8.30 16.05
CA ASN A 100 0.25 -8.31 16.92
C ASN A 100 0.45 -7.33 18.09
N PHE A 101 -0.23 -6.19 18.04
CA PHE A 101 -0.15 -5.16 19.09
C PHE A 101 -0.67 -5.66 20.45
N ASP A 102 -1.69 -6.51 20.48
CA ASP A 102 -2.21 -7.06 21.74
C ASP A 102 -1.16 -7.92 22.45
N MET A 103 -0.30 -8.61 21.70
CA MET A 103 0.81 -9.41 22.25
C MET A 103 2.02 -8.57 22.66
N LEU A 104 2.16 -7.35 22.14
CA LEU A 104 3.23 -6.43 22.55
C LEU A 104 2.92 -5.77 23.89
N ASP A 105 1.65 -5.46 24.15
CA ASP A 105 1.19 -4.87 25.40
C ASP A 105 1.31 -5.85 26.59
N GLU A 106 1.31 -7.17 26.33
CA GLU A 106 1.57 -8.21 27.35
C GLU A 106 3.04 -8.36 27.75
N LEU A 107 3.97 -7.74 26.99
CA LEU A 107 5.42 -7.78 27.25
C LEU A 107 5.95 -6.53 27.99
N GLN A 108 5.05 -5.64 28.44
CA GLN A 108 5.33 -4.48 29.29
C GLN A 108 4.90 -4.69 30.74
#